data_AF-A0A0F9EMK4-F1
#
_entry.id   AF-A0A0F9EMK4-F1
#
_cell.length_a   1.000
_cell.length_b   1.000
_cell.length_c   1.000
_cell.angle_alpha   90.00
_cell.angle_beta   90.00
_cell.angle_gamma   90.00
#
_symmetry.space_group_name_H-M   'P 1'
#
loop_
_entity.id
_entity.type
_entity.pdbx_description
1 polymer ?
#
loop_
_entity_poly.entity_id
_entity_poly.type
_entity_poly.pdbx_seq_one_letter_code
_entity_poly.pdbx_strand_id
1 'polypeptide(L)'
;MKFTFDKPLNDRLAGASFSSGTKVLSGGDALAVARSRHIAGGDFTRQANQQKLAIAALKQERKRSNNMGLVLKLVPVLTKRVETDLSYKELFSLLRSGLKTDPNKITARVLQGGSGGGGGGSVVYLNRTYANQVFRQMKAKEGK
;
A
#
# COMPACT_ATOMS: atom_id res chain seq x y z
N MET A 1 -9.78 -8.71 5.05
CA MET A 1 -8.45 -8.93 4.44
C MET A 1 -7.48 -9.55 5.43
N LYS A 2 -6.84 -10.67 5.09
CA LYS A 2 -5.81 -11.26 5.97
C LYS A 2 -4.57 -10.35 5.98
N PHE A 3 -4.14 -9.92 7.16
CA PHE A 3 -2.97 -9.07 7.38
C PHE A 3 -2.20 -9.56 8.60
N THR A 4 -0.87 -9.56 8.53
CA THR A 4 -0.01 -10.06 9.61
C THR A 4 0.76 -8.91 10.24
N PHE A 5 0.60 -8.77 11.55
CA PHE A 5 1.32 -7.81 12.37
C PHE A 5 2.53 -8.49 13.02
N ASP A 6 3.75 -8.09 12.62
CA ASP A 6 4.99 -8.64 13.19
C ASP A 6 5.15 -8.24 14.67
N LYS A 7 4.64 -7.05 15.02
CA LYS A 7 4.56 -6.49 16.37
C LYS A 7 3.17 -5.89 16.59
N PRO A 8 2.69 -5.75 17.84
CA PRO A 8 1.45 -5.03 18.10
C PRO A 8 1.44 -3.64 17.48
N LEU A 9 0.30 -3.23 16.93
CA LEU A 9 0.07 -1.90 16.38
C LEU A 9 -0.97 -1.18 17.23
N ASN A 10 -0.53 -0.19 18.00
CA ASN A 10 -1.39 0.63 18.82
C ASN A 10 -1.18 2.11 18.45
N ASP A 11 -2.20 2.71 17.85
CA ASP A 11 -2.24 4.14 17.53
C ASP A 11 -3.67 4.63 17.78
N ARG A 12 -3.89 5.21 18.97
CA ARG A 12 -5.20 5.70 19.40
C ARG A 12 -5.74 6.79 18.46
N LEU A 13 -4.88 7.63 17.89
CA LEU A 13 -5.29 8.73 17.00
C LEU A 13 -5.71 8.21 15.62
N ALA A 14 -5.20 7.06 15.21
CA ALA A 14 -5.65 6.37 14.02
C ALA A 14 -6.81 5.38 14.27
N GLY A 15 -7.21 5.15 15.53
CA GLY A 15 -8.17 4.11 15.91
C GLY A 15 -7.63 2.69 15.76
N ALA A 16 -6.30 2.51 15.79
CA ALA A 16 -5.65 1.22 15.63
C ALA A 16 -5.31 0.59 17.00
N SER A 17 -5.75 -0.65 17.22
CA SER A 17 -5.41 -1.45 18.40
C SER A 17 -5.38 -2.92 18.03
N PHE A 18 -4.22 -3.41 17.60
CA PHE A 18 -4.05 -4.76 17.09
C PHE A 18 -2.90 -5.46 17.81
N SER A 19 -3.17 -6.66 18.34
CA SER A 19 -2.12 -7.57 18.79
C SER A 19 -1.36 -8.14 17.59
N SER A 20 -0.14 -8.61 17.84
CA SER A 20 0.66 -9.31 16.83
C SER A 20 -0.04 -10.56 16.28
N GLY A 21 0.46 -11.05 15.15
CA GLY A 21 -0.06 -12.20 14.43
C GLY A 21 -1.01 -11.85 13.29
N THR A 22 -1.64 -12.86 12.72
CA THR A 22 -2.52 -12.70 11.55
C THR A 22 -3.93 -12.36 11.98
N LYS A 23 -4.49 -11.29 11.42
CA LYS A 23 -5.87 -10.83 11.64
C LYS A 23 -6.61 -10.72 10.32
N VAL A 24 -7.95 -10.72 10.39
CA VAL A 24 -8.81 -10.37 9.26
C VAL A 24 -9.30 -8.95 9.46
N LEU A 25 -8.82 -8.02 8.64
CA LEU A 25 -9.15 -6.61 8.71
C LEU A 25 -10.44 -6.32 7.94
N SER A 26 -11.35 -5.55 8.55
CA SER A 26 -12.42 -4.82 7.86
C SER A 26 -11.87 -3.62 7.08
N GLY A 27 -12.73 -2.90 6.36
CA GLY A 27 -12.35 -1.64 5.69
C GLY A 27 -11.91 -0.56 6.69
N GLY A 28 -12.60 -0.45 7.83
CA GLY A 28 -12.24 0.46 8.92
C GLY A 28 -10.89 0.10 9.55
N ASP A 29 -10.65 -1.18 9.80
CA ASP A 29 -9.37 -1.64 10.35
C ASP A 29 -8.20 -1.37 9.39
N ALA A 30 -8.39 -1.66 8.10
CA ALA A 30 -7.37 -1.38 7.09
C ALA A 30 -7.06 0.12 6.99
N LEU A 31 -8.09 0.98 7.10
CA LEU A 31 -7.91 2.43 7.14
C LEU A 31 -7.16 2.88 8.40
N ALA A 32 -7.47 2.31 9.56
CA ALA A 32 -6.76 2.59 10.81
C ALA A 32 -5.26 2.25 10.67
N VAL A 33 -4.94 1.05 10.15
CA VAL A 33 -3.56 0.62 9.88
C VAL A 33 -2.85 1.56 8.89
N ALA A 34 -3.53 1.98 7.83
CA ALA A 34 -2.95 2.88 6.81
C ALA A 34 -2.66 4.29 7.35
N ARG A 35 -3.42 4.74 8.36
CA ARG A 35 -3.30 6.07 8.98
C ARG A 35 -2.31 6.12 10.12
N SER A 36 -2.02 4.99 10.76
CA SER A 36 -1.15 4.93 11.93
C SER A 36 0.21 5.58 11.68
N ARG A 37 0.49 6.63 12.45
CA ARG A 37 1.72 7.44 12.37
C ARG A 37 2.31 7.76 13.73
N HIS A 38 1.54 7.63 14.80
CA HIS A 38 1.99 7.85 16.18
C HIS A 38 2.53 6.54 16.75
N ILE A 39 3.50 5.98 16.04
CA ILE A 39 4.10 4.67 16.28
C ILE A 39 5.61 4.77 16.06
N ALA A 40 6.36 3.78 16.56
CA ALA A 40 7.80 3.70 16.31
C ALA A 40 8.08 3.72 14.79
N GLY A 41 9.00 4.60 14.36
CA GLY A 41 9.34 4.83 12.95
C GLY A 41 8.37 5.74 12.18
N GLY A 42 7.28 6.20 12.80
CA GLY A 42 6.40 7.24 12.30
C GLY A 42 5.92 7.02 10.87
N ASP A 43 6.10 8.05 10.03
CA ASP A 43 5.64 8.03 8.64
C ASP A 43 6.34 6.98 7.76
N PHE A 44 7.55 6.52 8.13
CA PHE A 44 8.23 5.43 7.40
C PHE A 44 7.59 4.07 7.70
N THR A 45 7.22 3.82 8.96
CA THR A 45 6.43 2.63 9.32
C THR A 45 5.04 2.70 8.70
N ARG A 46 4.44 3.89 8.63
CA ARG A 46 3.17 4.11 7.92
C ARG A 46 3.28 3.74 6.43
N GLN A 47 4.33 4.17 5.74
CA GLN A 47 4.59 3.76 4.35
C GLN A 47 4.70 2.24 4.23
N ALA A 48 5.43 1.57 5.12
CA ALA A 48 5.56 0.12 5.13
C ALA A 48 4.19 -0.58 5.30
N ASN A 49 3.35 -0.08 6.20
CA ASN A 49 2.01 -0.60 6.43
C ASN A 49 1.11 -0.43 5.20
N GLN A 50 1.11 0.75 4.57
CA GLN A 50 0.36 1.02 3.34
C GLN A 50 0.78 0.09 2.20
N GLN A 51 2.08 -0.16 2.03
CA GLN A 51 2.61 -1.12 1.05
C GLN A 51 2.14 -2.55 1.36
N LYS A 52 2.23 -2.99 2.62
CA LYS A 52 1.72 -4.31 3.06
C LYS A 52 0.21 -4.44 2.82
N LEU A 53 -0.58 -3.40 3.06
CA LEU A 53 -2.03 -3.39 2.82
C LEU A 53 -2.34 -3.54 1.33
N ALA A 54 -1.66 -2.82 0.45
CA ALA A 54 -1.85 -2.93 -1.00
C ALA A 54 -1.54 -4.36 -1.51
N ILE A 55 -0.45 -4.96 -1.04
CA ILE A 55 -0.09 -6.34 -1.39
C ILE A 55 -1.10 -7.35 -0.80
N ALA A 56 -1.57 -7.14 0.42
CA ALA A 56 -2.58 -8.00 1.04
C ALA A 56 -3.93 -7.93 0.30
N ALA A 57 -4.32 -6.75 -0.17
CA ALA A 57 -5.52 -6.55 -0.99
C ALA A 57 -5.38 -7.31 -2.32
N LEU A 58 -4.24 -7.18 -2.99
CA LEU A 58 -3.97 -7.92 -4.22
C LEU A 58 -3.99 -9.44 -3.99
N LYS A 59 -3.38 -9.93 -2.89
CA LYS A 59 -3.43 -11.35 -2.49
C LYS A 59 -4.88 -11.83 -2.29
N GLN A 60 -5.72 -11.02 -1.65
CA GLN A 60 -7.12 -11.36 -1.44
C GLN A 60 -7.89 -11.42 -2.76
N GLU A 61 -7.77 -10.40 -3.61
CA GLU A 61 -8.51 -10.35 -4.87
C GLU A 61 -8.06 -11.44 -5.84
N ARG A 62 -6.77 -11.80 -5.86
CA ARG A 62 -6.25 -12.93 -6.63
C ARG A 62 -6.80 -14.29 -6.14
N LYS A 63 -7.05 -14.45 -4.84
CA LYS A 63 -7.71 -15.68 -4.34
C LYS A 63 -9.18 -15.79 -4.78
N ARG A 64 -9.82 -14.67 -5.09
CA ARG A 64 -11.18 -14.59 -5.62
C ARG A 64 -11.20 -14.74 -7.16
N SER A 65 -10.04 -14.89 -7.80
CA SER A 65 -9.83 -14.67 -9.23
C SER A 65 -9.73 -15.98 -10.05
N ASN A 66 -10.83 -16.46 -10.63
CA ASN A 66 -10.79 -17.44 -11.74
C ASN A 66 -11.03 -16.74 -13.11
N ASN A 67 -10.25 -15.69 -13.44
CA ASN A 67 -10.86 -14.35 -13.60
C ASN A 67 -10.97 -13.68 -14.99
N MET A 68 -12.22 -13.38 -15.36
CA MET A 68 -12.63 -12.14 -16.08
C MET A 68 -13.74 -11.40 -15.30
N GLY A 69 -14.63 -12.11 -14.62
CA GLY A 69 -15.81 -11.54 -13.96
C GLY A 69 -15.54 -10.58 -12.78
N LEU A 70 -14.43 -10.71 -12.04
CA LEU A 70 -14.07 -9.73 -11.00
C LEU A 70 -13.57 -8.42 -11.60
N VAL A 71 -12.81 -8.48 -12.71
CA VAL A 71 -12.29 -7.27 -13.38
C VAL A 71 -13.46 -6.39 -13.79
N LEU A 72 -14.47 -6.99 -14.42
CA LEU A 72 -15.70 -6.29 -14.82
C LEU A 72 -16.48 -5.72 -13.63
N LYS A 73 -16.43 -6.35 -12.46
CA LYS A 73 -17.07 -5.84 -11.22
C LYS A 73 -16.26 -4.72 -10.54
N LEU A 74 -14.94 -4.76 -10.60
CA LEU A 74 -14.07 -3.80 -9.90
C LEU A 74 -13.98 -2.46 -10.63
N VAL A 75 -13.97 -2.44 -11.95
CA VAL A 75 -13.92 -1.21 -12.77
C VAL A 75 -14.99 -0.18 -12.35
N PRO A 76 -16.31 -0.50 -12.31
CA PRO A 76 -17.33 0.47 -11.91
C PRO A 76 -17.23 0.88 -10.43
N VAL A 77 -16.75 -0.01 -9.55
CA VAL A 77 -16.54 0.34 -8.13
C VAL A 77 -15.42 1.36 -7.99
N LEU A 78 -14.30 1.15 -8.67
CA LEU A 78 -13.14 2.05 -8.62
C LEU A 78 -13.46 3.40 -9.23
N THR A 79 -14.07 3.45 -10.42
CA THR A 79 -14.45 4.72 -11.05
C THR A 79 -15.45 5.54 -10.23
N LYS A 80 -16.27 4.90 -9.38
CA LYS A 80 -17.20 5.59 -8.47
C LYS A 80 -16.56 6.03 -7.14
N ARG A 81 -15.44 5.41 -6.72
CA ARG A 81 -14.88 5.55 -5.36
C ARG A 81 -13.45 6.11 -5.34
N VAL A 82 -12.81 6.22 -6.49
CA VAL A 82 -11.43 6.68 -6.66
C VAL A 82 -11.42 7.73 -7.76
N GLU A 83 -10.85 8.90 -7.45
CA GLU A 83 -10.55 9.91 -8.43
C GLU A 83 -9.27 9.52 -9.18
N THR A 84 -9.34 9.46 -10.51
CA THR A 84 -8.23 9.05 -11.38
C THR A 84 -8.44 9.61 -12.78
N ASP A 85 -7.34 9.84 -13.49
CA ASP A 85 -7.27 10.20 -14.90
C ASP A 85 -7.27 8.98 -15.84
N LEU A 86 -7.20 7.76 -15.30
CA LEU A 86 -7.27 6.53 -16.10
C LEU A 86 -8.65 6.36 -16.73
N SER A 87 -8.67 6.17 -18.04
CA SER A 87 -9.89 5.76 -18.76
C SER A 87 -10.35 4.37 -18.30
N TYR A 88 -11.61 4.03 -18.59
CA TYR A 88 -12.16 2.68 -18.35
C TYR A 88 -11.30 1.56 -18.96
N LYS A 89 -10.74 1.79 -20.16
CA LYS A 89 -9.89 0.82 -20.87
C LYS A 89 -8.54 0.64 -20.19
N GLU A 90 -7.94 1.73 -19.71
CA GLU A 90 -6.68 1.69 -18.97
C GLU A 90 -6.86 1.03 -17.61
N LEU A 91 -7.94 1.35 -16.89
CA LEU A 91 -8.27 0.72 -15.62
C LEU A 91 -8.54 -0.78 -15.79
N PHE A 92 -9.29 -1.18 -16.82
CA PHE A 92 -9.50 -2.59 -17.15
C PHE A 92 -8.17 -3.31 -17.43
N SER A 93 -7.29 -2.70 -18.23
CA SER A 93 -5.97 -3.24 -18.55
C SER A 93 -5.09 -3.36 -17.30
N LEU A 94 -5.09 -2.34 -16.44
CA LEU A 94 -4.36 -2.32 -15.18
C LEU A 94 -4.84 -3.43 -14.23
N LEU A 95 -6.15 -3.58 -14.05
CA LEU A 95 -6.72 -4.63 -13.20
C LEU A 95 -6.44 -6.03 -13.74
N ARG A 96 -6.60 -6.22 -15.06
CA ARG A 96 -6.31 -7.50 -15.72
C ARG A 96 -4.85 -7.91 -15.54
N SER A 97 -3.92 -6.98 -15.71
CA SER A 97 -2.48 -7.23 -15.55
C SER A 97 -2.11 -7.38 -14.07
N GLY A 98 -2.59 -6.49 -13.21
CA GLY A 98 -2.31 -6.50 -11.76
C GLY A 98 -2.78 -7.78 -11.08
N LEU A 99 -3.98 -8.28 -11.39
CA LEU A 99 -4.48 -9.54 -10.82
C LEU A 99 -3.70 -10.79 -11.28
N LYS A 100 -2.96 -10.71 -12.39
CA LYS A 100 -2.04 -11.76 -12.85
C LYS A 100 -0.68 -11.68 -12.15
N THR A 101 -0.28 -10.51 -11.64
CA THR A 101 0.99 -10.32 -10.92
C THR A 101 1.02 -11.20 -9.67
N ASP A 102 2.11 -11.96 -9.50
CA ASP A 102 2.35 -12.73 -8.29
C ASP A 102 2.70 -11.77 -7.14
N PRO A 103 1.84 -11.66 -6.09
CA PRO A 103 2.09 -10.71 -5.01
C PRO A 103 3.37 -11.03 -4.22
N ASN A 104 3.88 -12.25 -4.29
CA ASN A 104 5.15 -12.62 -3.64
C ASN A 104 6.38 -12.17 -4.44
N LYS A 105 6.20 -11.77 -5.71
CA LYS A 105 7.26 -11.20 -6.55
C LYS A 105 7.30 -9.67 -6.51
N ILE A 106 6.38 -9.02 -5.79
CA ILE A 106 6.35 -7.57 -5.62
C ILE A 106 7.41 -7.17 -4.59
N THR A 107 8.37 -6.35 -5.00
CA THR A 107 9.36 -5.75 -4.09
C THR A 107 8.85 -4.39 -3.60
N ALA A 108 8.44 -4.33 -2.34
CA ALA A 108 8.11 -3.07 -1.67
C ALA A 108 9.38 -2.38 -1.16
N ARG A 109 9.49 -1.06 -1.34
CA ARG A 109 10.61 -0.24 -0.88
C ARG A 109 10.07 1.01 -0.20
N VAL A 110 10.34 1.16 1.09
CA VAL A 110 10.08 2.41 1.83
C VAL A 110 11.17 3.40 1.47
N LEU A 111 10.80 4.60 1.04
CA LEU A 111 11.77 5.66 0.79
C LEU A 111 12.21 6.22 2.14
N GLN A 112 13.48 5.98 2.48
CA GLN A 112 14.05 6.33 3.77
C GLN A 112 14.40 7.82 3.86
N GLY A 113 14.57 8.32 5.09
CA GLY A 113 14.86 9.71 5.37
C GLY A 113 14.92 10.01 6.86
N GLY A 114 14.77 11.28 7.20
CA GLY A 114 14.63 11.76 8.58
C GLY A 114 13.37 12.57 8.77
N SER A 115 12.90 12.68 10.01
CA SER A 115 11.85 13.63 10.40
C SER A 115 12.48 14.89 11.01
N GLY A 116 11.93 16.05 10.68
CA GLY A 116 12.32 17.32 11.28
C GLY A 116 11.12 18.25 11.47
N GLY A 117 11.37 19.45 11.99
CA GLY A 117 10.37 20.51 12.10
C GLY A 117 10.50 21.51 10.96
N GLY A 118 9.37 21.92 10.36
CA GLY A 118 9.32 22.95 9.33
C GLY A 118 7.91 23.55 9.22
N GLY A 119 7.81 24.88 9.15
CA GLY A 119 6.52 25.58 8.95
C GLY A 119 5.47 25.33 10.05
N GLY A 120 5.90 25.05 11.29
CA GLY A 120 5.00 24.74 12.42
C GLY A 120 4.50 23.29 12.47
N GLY A 121 5.02 22.40 11.60
CA GLY A 121 4.62 20.99 11.54
C GLY A 121 5.80 20.01 11.45
N SER A 122 5.48 18.72 11.54
CA SER A 122 6.44 17.64 11.30
C SER A 122 6.59 17.40 9.80
N VAL A 123 7.82 17.47 9.31
CA VAL A 123 8.19 17.26 7.89
C VAL A 123 9.07 16.02 7.77
N VAL A 124 8.83 15.23 6.71
CA VAL A 124 9.66 14.10 6.32
C VAL A 124 10.65 14.55 5.25
N TYR A 125 11.94 14.48 5.55
CA TYR A 125 13.03 14.74 4.63
C TYR A 125 13.53 13.41 4.07
N LEU A 126 13.22 13.14 2.80
CA LEU A 126 13.73 11.95 2.12
C LEU A 126 15.25 12.04 1.95
N ASN A 127 15.92 10.91 2.18
CA ASN A 127 17.30 10.74 1.76
C ASN A 127 17.36 10.73 0.23
N ARG A 128 17.72 11.87 -0.36
CA ARG A 128 17.71 12.06 -1.83
C ARG A 128 18.66 11.10 -2.54
N THR A 129 19.83 10.82 -1.97
CA THR A 129 20.79 9.86 -2.53
C THR A 129 20.17 8.46 -2.63
N TYR A 130 19.56 8.00 -1.54
CA TYR A 130 18.86 6.71 -1.51
C TYR A 130 17.66 6.67 -2.44
N ALA A 131 16.81 7.70 -2.42
CA ALA A 131 15.64 7.79 -3.31
C ALA A 131 16.05 7.73 -4.80
N ASN A 132 17.09 8.49 -5.18
CA ASN A 132 17.61 8.48 -6.54
C ASN A 132 18.16 7.11 -6.94
N GLN A 133 18.79 6.38 -6.01
CA GLN A 133 19.23 5.01 -6.26
C GLN A 133 18.04 4.07 -6.50
N VAL A 134 16.99 4.15 -5.67
CA VAL A 134 15.77 3.37 -5.85
C VAL A 134 15.14 3.64 -7.22
N PHE A 135 15.00 4.91 -7.61
CA PHE A 135 14.44 5.29 -8.91
C PHE A 135 15.29 4.79 -10.08
N ARG A 136 16.62 4.86 -10.01
CA ARG A 136 17.50 4.28 -11.03
C ARG A 136 17.32 2.77 -11.16
N GLN A 137 17.21 2.06 -10.05
CA GLN A 137 16.98 0.61 -10.05
C GLN A 137 15.62 0.24 -10.65
N MET A 138 14.58 1.04 -10.41
CA MET A 138 13.26 0.82 -11.02
C MET A 138 13.32 0.99 -12.55
N LYS A 139 13.92 2.08 -13.04
CA LYS A 139 14.10 2.32 -14.49
C LYS A 139 14.93 1.23 -15.17
N ALA A 140 16.03 0.79 -14.55
CA ALA A 140 16.88 -0.26 -15.12
C ALA A 140 16.19 -1.62 -15.25
N LYS A 141 15.13 -1.86 -14.47
CA LYS A 141 14.31 -3.08 -14.55
C LYS A 141 13.19 -3.01 -15.60
N GLU A 142 12.88 -1.83 -16.15
CA GLU A 142 11.90 -1.68 -17.23
C GLU A 142 12.49 -2.00 -18.61
N GLY A 143 13.82 -1.97 -18.75
CA GLY A 143 14.55 -2.25 -20.00
C GLY A 143 14.95 -3.72 -20.22
N LYS A 144 14.37 -4.67 -19.48
CA LYS A 144 14.57 -6.12 -19.63
C LYS A 144 13.21 -6.82 -19.67
#